data_AF-A0A851HKE7-F1
#
_entry.id   AF-A0A851HKE7-F1
#
_cell.length_a   1.000
_cell.length_b   1.000
_cell.length_c   1.000
_cell.angle_alpha   90.00
_cell.angle_beta   90.00
_cell.angle_gamma   90.00
#
_symmetry.space_group_name_H-M   'P 1'
#
loop_
_entity.id
_entity.type
_entity.pdbx_description
1 polymer ?
#
loop_
_entity_poly.entity_id
_entity_poly.type
_entity_poly.pdbx_seq_one_letter_code
_entity_poly.pdbx_strand_id
1 'polypeptide(L)'
;MQQGWNREIAKSLRDYGELLQRAGVQNFPAALEGVAVGFENAVTDEECARVAARGITYFEGEQGLIAMYREKEGRDYPDIVQDFYMLARLHHEVLKRHL
;
A
#
# COMPACT_ATOMS: atom_id res chain seq x y z
N MET A 1 -4.69 -2.47 21.57
CA MET A 1 -5.48 -2.88 20.38
C MET A 1 -4.88 -2.38 19.06
N GLN A 2 -4.23 -1.21 19.03
CA GLN A 2 -3.70 -0.58 17.82
C GLN A 2 -2.53 -1.31 17.14
N GLN A 3 -1.60 -1.89 17.90
CA GLN A 3 -0.51 -2.70 17.33
C GLN A 3 -1.00 -3.97 16.59
N GLY A 4 -2.16 -4.51 16.96
CA GLY A 4 -2.75 -5.65 16.26
C GLY A 4 -3.18 -5.26 14.84
N TRP A 5 -3.90 -4.14 14.73
CA TRP A 5 -4.37 -3.59 13.47
C TRP A 5 -3.22 -3.19 12.53
N ASN A 6 -2.18 -2.54 13.04
CA ASN A 6 -1.01 -2.16 12.25
C ASN A 6 -0.27 -3.39 11.68
N ARG A 7 -0.15 -4.47 12.46
CA ARG A 7 0.43 -5.75 12.00
C ARG A 7 -0.44 -6.43 10.95
N GLU A 8 -1.76 -6.35 11.05
CA GLU A 8 -2.68 -6.89 10.03
C GLU A 8 -2.56 -6.14 8.70
N ILE A 9 -2.44 -4.81 8.73
CA ILE A 9 -2.18 -4.00 7.52
C ILE A 9 -0.83 -4.38 6.92
N ALA A 10 0.22 -4.43 7.76
CA ALA A 10 1.56 -4.80 7.32
C ALA A 10 1.59 -6.19 6.67
N LYS A 11 0.95 -7.18 7.29
CA LYS A 11 0.80 -8.52 6.70
C LYS A 11 0.09 -8.47 5.35
N SER A 12 -1.02 -7.74 5.25
CA SER A 12 -1.79 -7.65 3.99
C SER A 12 -0.96 -7.02 2.86
N LEU A 13 -0.14 -6.01 3.17
CA LEU A 13 0.78 -5.39 2.21
C LEU A 13 1.85 -6.39 1.72
N ARG A 14 2.39 -7.21 2.62
CA ARG A 14 3.38 -8.25 2.27
C ARG A 14 2.77 -9.37 1.44
N ASP A 15 1.63 -9.90 1.86
CA ASP A 15 0.90 -10.95 1.11
C ASP A 15 0.64 -10.46 -0.32
N TYR A 16 0.26 -9.19 -0.49
CA TYR A 16 0.05 -8.60 -1.80
C TYR A 16 1.36 -8.39 -2.59
N GLY A 17 2.44 -7.98 -1.92
CA GLY A 17 3.77 -7.92 -2.52
C GLY A 17 4.23 -9.28 -3.07
N GLU A 18 4.00 -10.37 -2.33
CA GLU A 18 4.29 -11.73 -2.81
C GLU A 18 3.45 -12.10 -4.04
N LEU A 19 2.16 -11.75 -4.06
CA LEU A 19 1.28 -12.00 -5.21
C LEU A 19 1.78 -11.28 -6.47
N LEU A 20 2.15 -10.00 -6.34
CA LEU A 20 2.72 -9.23 -7.45
C LEU A 20 4.04 -9.84 -7.96
N GLN A 21 4.90 -10.30 -7.05
CA GLN A 21 6.16 -10.95 -7.41
C GLN A 21 5.91 -12.25 -8.19
N ARG A 22 4.95 -13.07 -7.75
CA ARG A 22 4.53 -14.30 -8.46
C ARG A 22 3.91 -14.01 -9.83
N ALA A 23 3.23 -12.88 -9.97
CA ALA A 23 2.69 -12.39 -11.25
C ALA A 23 3.76 -11.80 -12.18
N GLY A 24 5.04 -11.80 -11.78
CA GLY A 24 6.14 -11.26 -12.58
C GLY A 24 6.24 -9.73 -12.54
N VAL A 25 5.49 -9.06 -11.68
CA VAL A 25 5.52 -7.61 -11.53
C VAL A 25 6.71 -7.22 -10.66
N GLN A 26 7.75 -6.69 -11.30
CA GLN A 26 8.99 -6.31 -10.62
C GLN A 26 8.90 -4.86 -10.10
N ASN A 27 9.64 -4.56 -9.02
CA ASN A 27 9.77 -3.25 -8.34
C ASN A 27 8.70 -2.89 -7.29
N PHE A 28 7.47 -3.37 -7.40
CA PHE A 28 6.41 -3.02 -6.44
C PHE A 28 6.42 -3.77 -5.10
N PRO A 29 6.85 -5.04 -5.03
CA PRO A 29 6.91 -5.76 -3.74
C PRO A 29 7.80 -5.06 -2.70
N ALA A 30 8.94 -4.49 -3.12
CA ALA A 30 9.84 -3.77 -2.22
C ALA A 30 9.22 -2.46 -1.68
N ALA A 31 8.40 -1.78 -2.49
CA ALA A 31 7.69 -0.58 -2.06
C ALA A 31 6.63 -0.91 -1.01
N LEU A 32 5.87 -1.98 -1.22
CA LEU A 32 4.88 -2.47 -0.25
C LEU A 32 5.53 -2.91 1.06
N GLU A 33 6.68 -3.59 1.01
CA GLU A 33 7.46 -3.95 2.20
C GLU A 33 7.85 -2.71 3.01
N GLY A 34 8.32 -1.64 2.34
CA GLY A 34 8.69 -0.40 3.03
C GLY A 34 7.52 0.24 3.78
N VAL A 35 6.30 0.18 3.23
CA VAL A 35 5.10 0.67 3.90
C VAL A 35 4.68 -0.26 5.05
N ALA A 36 4.78 -1.58 4.86
CA ALA A 36 4.48 -2.59 5.88
C ALA A 36 5.37 -2.41 7.12
N VAL A 37 6.68 -2.26 6.92
CA VAL A 37 7.65 -1.96 8.00
C VAL A 37 7.32 -0.64 8.69
N GLY A 38 6.82 0.35 7.94
CA GLY A 38 6.34 1.61 8.51
C GLY A 38 5.20 1.39 9.51
N PHE A 39 4.19 0.58 9.16
CA PHE A 39 3.05 0.29 10.04
C PHE A 39 3.48 -0.49 11.29
N GLU A 40 4.37 -1.48 11.14
CA GLU A 40 4.85 -2.26 12.29
C GLU A 40 5.61 -1.43 13.32
N ASN A 41 6.35 -0.43 12.85
CA ASN A 41 7.14 0.45 13.69
C ASN A 41 6.35 1.67 14.21
N ALA A 42 5.17 1.96 13.67
CA ALA A 42 4.32 3.03 14.15
C ALA A 42 3.72 2.67 15.52
N VAL A 43 4.14 3.40 16.56
CA VAL A 43 3.66 3.22 17.93
C VAL A 43 2.66 4.30 18.35
N THR A 44 2.59 5.41 17.62
CA THR A 44 1.60 6.47 17.82
C THR A 44 0.63 6.61 16.63
N ASP A 45 -0.52 7.23 16.89
CA ASP A 45 -1.52 7.60 15.87
C ASP A 45 -0.92 8.51 14.79
N GLU A 46 -0.07 9.46 15.19
CA GLU A 46 0.59 10.39 14.27
C GLU A 46 1.58 9.67 13.34
N GLU A 47 2.36 8.73 13.88
CA GLU A 47 3.25 7.90 13.08
C GLU A 47 2.46 7.02 12.11
N CYS A 48 1.36 6.42 12.58
CA CYS A 48 0.48 5.60 11.76
C CYS A 48 -0.13 6.42 10.61
N ALA A 49 -0.64 7.61 10.91
CA ALA A 49 -1.18 8.54 9.93
C ALA A 49 -0.11 8.96 8.91
N ARG A 50 1.12 9.24 9.35
CA ARG A 50 2.24 9.58 8.47
C ARG A 50 2.60 8.44 7.52
N VAL A 51 2.62 7.20 8.02
CA VAL A 51 2.85 6.02 7.19
C VAL A 51 1.71 5.84 6.19
N ALA A 52 0.46 6.01 6.62
CA ALA A 52 -0.71 5.91 5.76
C ALA A 52 -0.69 6.96 4.63
N ALA A 53 -0.39 8.22 4.95
CA ALA A 53 -0.23 9.29 3.97
C ALA A 53 0.87 9.00 2.96
N ARG A 54 2.02 8.47 3.42
CA ARG A 54 3.11 8.05 2.53
C ARG A 54 2.68 6.92 1.61
N GLY A 55 1.93 5.94 2.10
CA GLY A 55 1.36 4.87 1.30
C GLY A 55 0.44 5.40 0.21
N ILE A 56 -0.47 6.33 0.52
CA ILE A 56 -1.36 6.96 -0.48
C ILE A 56 -0.55 7.63 -1.59
N THR A 57 0.47 8.42 -1.25
CA THR A 57 1.35 9.03 -2.26
C THR A 57 1.99 7.98 -3.16
N TYR A 58 2.40 6.83 -2.61
CA TYR A 58 2.95 5.73 -3.40
C TYR A 58 1.91 5.06 -4.30
N PHE A 59 0.65 4.92 -3.87
CA PHE A 59 -0.39 4.28 -4.69
C PHE A 59 -0.96 5.22 -5.76
N GLU A 60 -1.39 6.41 -5.34
CA GLU A 60 -2.24 7.33 -6.11
C GLU A 60 -1.50 8.54 -6.69
N GLY A 61 -0.23 8.75 -6.30
CA GLY A 61 0.55 9.89 -6.78
C GLY A 61 0.66 9.93 -8.31
N GLU A 62 1.04 11.09 -8.85
CA GLU A 62 1.21 11.29 -10.30
C GLU A 62 2.22 10.30 -10.92
N GLN A 63 3.21 9.88 -10.12
CA GLN A 63 4.16 8.80 -10.44
C GLN A 63 3.98 7.59 -9.52
N GLY A 64 2.79 7.42 -8.95
CA GLY A 64 2.43 6.32 -8.07
C GLY A 64 2.20 5.01 -8.83
N LEU A 65 2.03 3.93 -8.09
CA LEU A 65 1.85 2.57 -8.61
C LEU A 65 0.75 2.48 -9.67
N ILE A 66 -0.38 3.14 -9.44
CA ILE A 66 -1.52 3.12 -10.37
C ILE A 66 -1.16 3.82 -11.69
N ALA A 67 -0.50 4.99 -11.63
CA ALA A 67 -0.08 5.74 -12.80
C ALA A 67 1.00 4.99 -13.60
N MET A 68 2.05 4.51 -12.91
CA MET A 68 3.12 3.73 -13.53
C MET A 68 2.60 2.45 -14.20
N TYR A 69 1.63 1.76 -13.58
CA TYR A 69 1.06 0.55 -14.14
C TYR A 69 0.27 0.83 -15.42
N ARG A 70 -0.54 1.89 -15.42
CA ARG A 70 -1.30 2.35 -16.60
C ARG A 70 -0.37 2.73 -17.76
N GLU A 71 0.76 3.36 -17.48
CA GLU A 71 1.74 3.78 -18.50
C GLU A 71 2.56 2.63 -19.08
N LYS A 72 3.08 1.73 -18.25
CA LYS A 72 4.09 0.75 -18.69
C LYS A 72 3.52 -0.49 -19.35
N GLU A 73 2.40 -1.00 -18.87
CA GLU A 73 1.95 -2.35 -19.26
C GLU A 73 0.92 -2.32 -20.39
N GLY A 74 0.25 -1.19 -20.64
CA GLY A 74 -0.72 -1.02 -21.74
C GLY A 74 -1.85 -2.06 -21.77
N ARG A 75 -1.96 -2.89 -20.73
CA ARG A 75 -2.94 -3.96 -20.57
C ARG A 75 -3.80 -3.63 -19.36
N ASP A 76 -5.10 -3.63 -19.58
CA ASP A 76 -6.08 -3.70 -18.51
C ASP A 76 -5.92 -5.07 -17.83
N TYR A 77 -5.11 -5.12 -16.78
CA TYR A 77 -5.32 -6.06 -15.69
C TYR A 77 -6.15 -5.33 -14.64
N PRO A 78 -7.48 -5.24 -14.85
CA PRO A 78 -8.36 -4.46 -13.98
C PRO A 78 -8.24 -4.91 -12.54
N ASP A 79 -7.97 -6.20 -12.31
CA ASP A 79 -7.83 -6.80 -11.00
C ASP A 79 -6.63 -6.22 -10.22
N ILE A 80 -5.46 -6.07 -10.85
CA ILE A 80 -4.25 -5.51 -10.19
C ILE A 80 -4.43 -4.03 -9.86
N VAL A 81 -5.02 -3.27 -10.80
CA VAL A 81 -5.32 -1.85 -10.57
C VAL A 81 -6.37 -1.67 -9.48
N GLN A 82 -7.41 -2.51 -9.49
CA GLN A 82 -8.45 -2.52 -8.47
C GLN A 82 -7.89 -2.85 -7.08
N ASP A 83 -6.95 -3.79 -6.99
CA ASP A 83 -6.28 -4.12 -5.74
C ASP A 83 -5.38 -2.97 -5.25
N PHE A 84 -4.70 -2.24 -6.13
CA PHE A 84 -4.00 -1.01 -5.73
C PHE A 84 -4.95 0.06 -5.19
N TYR A 85 -6.11 0.24 -5.80
CA TYR A 85 -7.14 1.14 -5.27
C TYR A 85 -7.69 0.67 -3.92
N MET A 86 -7.83 -0.65 -3.72
CA MET A 86 -8.25 -1.20 -2.43
C MET A 86 -7.22 -0.92 -1.34
N LEU A 87 -5.92 -1.07 -1.64
CA LEU A 87 -4.84 -0.71 -0.72
C LEU A 87 -4.82 0.79 -0.42
N ALA A 88 -4.95 1.66 -1.44
CA ALA A 88 -5.04 3.09 -1.23
C ALA A 88 -6.23 3.45 -0.32
N ARG A 89 -7.40 2.84 -0.56
CA ARG A 89 -8.59 3.02 0.28
C ARG A 89 -8.36 2.60 1.72
N LEU A 90 -7.67 1.48 1.97
CA LEU A 90 -7.30 1.07 3.33
C LEU A 90 -6.49 2.16 4.04
N HIS A 91 -5.56 2.81 3.33
CA HIS A 91 -4.75 3.89 3.91
C HIS A 91 -5.57 5.15 4.17
N HIS A 92 -6.50 5.50 3.27
CA HIS A 92 -7.47 6.57 3.49
C HIS A 92 -8.33 6.31 4.72
N GLU A 93 -8.79 5.07 4.94
CA GLU A 93 -9.56 4.72 6.14
C GLU A 93 -8.73 4.79 7.43
N VAL A 94 -7.43 4.48 7.36
CA VAL A 94 -6.51 4.73 8.49
C VAL A 94 -6.44 6.23 8.78
N LEU A 95 -6.22 7.07 7.77
CA LEU A 95 -6.17 8.53 7.97
C LEU A 95 -7.45 9.08 8.59
N LYS A 96 -8.63 8.66 8.11
CA LYS A 96 -9.92 9.13 8.66
C LYS A 96 -10.14 8.79 10.13
N ARG A 97 -9.52 7.72 10.64
CA ARG A 97 -9.63 7.31 12.05
C ARG A 97 -8.69 8.08 12.97
N HIS A 98 -7.70 8.77 12.40
CA HIS A 98 -6.63 9.45 13.13
C HIS A 98 -6.56 10.97 12.82
N LEU A 99 -7.55 11.52 12.12
CA LEU A 99 -7.81 12.95 11.90
C LEU A 99 -9.12 13.33 12.59
#